data_AF-A0A3S1R0H8-F1
#
_entry.id   AF-A0A3S1R0H8-F1
#
_cell.length_a   1.000
_cell.length_b   1.000
_cell.length_c   1.000
_cell.angle_alpha   90.00
_cell.angle_beta   90.00
_cell.angle_gamma   90.00
#
_symmetry.space_group_name_H-M   'P 1'
#
loop_
_entity.id
_entity.type
_entity.pdbx_description
1 polymer ?
#
loop_
_entity_poly.entity_id
_entity_poly.type
_entity_poly.pdbx_seq_one_letter_code
_entity_poly.pdbx_strand_id
1 'polypeptide(L)' 'MRLLQGRNVVVVGGSRGVGRSIAEAALSERATVMAVARGEPALAERA' A
#
# COMPACT_ATOMS: atom_id res chain seq x y z
N MET A 1 -13.34 8.88 12.64
CA MET A 1 -13.75 8.57 11.24
C MET A 1 -12.55 7.96 10.53
N ARG A 2 -12.74 7.02 9.59
CA ARG A 2 -11.67 6.53 8.71
C ARG A 2 -11.85 7.20 7.34
N LEU A 3 -10.90 8.03 6.94
CA LEU A 3 -11.01 8.90 5.77
C LEU A 3 -10.95 8.09 4.46
N LEU A 4 -10.19 7.00 4.46
CA LEU A 4 -9.95 6.19 3.25
C LEU A 4 -10.82 4.92 3.18
N GLN A 5 -11.78 4.74 4.09
CA GLN A 5 -12.61 3.54 4.12
C GLN A 5 -13.38 3.37 2.80
N GLY A 6 -13.23 2.20 2.17
CA GLY A 6 -13.88 1.86 0.90
C GLY A 6 -13.31 2.59 -0.32
N ARG A 7 -12.15 3.25 -0.20
CA ARG A 7 -11.44 3.88 -1.32
C ARG A 7 -10.36 2.97 -1.89
N ASN A 8 -10.06 3.15 -3.17
CA ASN A 8 -8.93 2.52 -3.83
C ASN A 8 -7.72 3.45 -3.77
N VAL A 9 -6.55 2.93 -3.39
CA VAL A 9 -5.30 3.69 -3.26
C VAL A 9 -4.19 2.96 -4.01
N VAL A 10 -3.48 3.68 -4.88
CA VAL A 10 -2.30 3.17 -5.59
C VAL A 10 -1.06 3.84 -5.02
N VAL A 11 -0.08 3.05 -4.58
CA VAL A 11 1.18 3.55 -4.03
C VAL A 11 2.33 3.09 -4.91
N VAL A 12 2.93 4.04 -5.64
CA VAL A 12 4.13 3.81 -6.45
C VAL A 12 5.36 3.87 -5.57
N GLY A 13 6.21 2.85 -5.64
CA GLY A 13 7.35 2.68 -4.72
C GLY A 13 6.96 2.01 -3.38
N GLY A 14 5.89 1.21 -3.37
CA GLY A 14 5.31 0.65 -2.14
C GLY A 14 6.09 -0.50 -1.47
N SER A 15 7.23 -0.93 -2.03
CA SER A 15 7.96 -2.10 -1.51
C SER A 15 8.69 -1.85 -0.19
N ARG A 16 9.16 -0.62 0.06
CA ARG A 16 9.98 -0.29 1.24
C ARG A 16 9.94 1.19 1.61
N GLY A 17 10.50 1.51 2.77
CA GLY A 17 10.62 2.89 3.25
C GLY A 17 9.27 3.60 3.35
N VAL A 18 9.23 4.87 2.96
CA VAL A 18 8.04 5.72 3.06
C VAL A 18 6.85 5.17 2.26
N GLY A 19 7.10 4.68 1.03
CA GLY A 19 6.03 4.14 0.19
C GLY A 19 5.32 2.95 0.85
N ARG A 20 6.08 2.09 1.53
CA ARG A 20 5.50 1.00 2.32
C ARG A 20 4.66 1.52 3.49
N SER A 21 5.19 2.45 4.28
CA SER A 21 4.47 3.02 5.42
C SER A 21 3.16 3.70 5.00
N ILE A 22 3.14 4.35 3.83
CA ILE A 22 1.91 4.94 3.26
C ILE A 22 0.90 3.85 2.89
N ALA A 23 1.34 2.78 2.23
CA ALA A 23 0.48 1.67 1.85
C ALA A 23 -0.14 0.98 3.09
N GLU A 24 0.67 0.75 4.13
CA GLU A 24 0.22 0.17 5.41
C GLU A 24 -0.75 1.10 6.15
N ALA A 25 -0.51 2.41 6.15
CA ALA A 25 -1.42 3.39 6.73
C ALA A 25 -2.78 3.39 6.00
N ALA A 26 -2.78 3.39 4.67
CA ALA A 26 -4.00 3.33 3.87
C ALA A 26 -4.79 2.02 4.10
N LEU A 27 -4.10 0.88 4.22
CA LEU A 27 -4.72 -0.40 4.60
C LEU A 27 -5.37 -0.33 5.98
N SER A 28 -4.72 0.29 6.98
CA SER A 28 -5.28 0.44 8.33
C SER A 28 -6.58 1.26 8.36
N GLU A 29 -6.75 2.15 7.37
CA GLU A 29 -7.97 2.92 7.15
C GLU A 29 -9.07 2.15 6.40
N ARG A 30 -8.88 0.88 6.07
CA ARG A 30 -9.80 0.04 5.26
C ARG A 30 -9.96 0.53 3.82
N ALA A 31 -8.88 1.05 3.25
CA ALA A 31 -8.77 1.21 1.80
C ALA A 31 -8.41 -0.13 1.13
N THR A 32 -8.75 -0.26 -0.15
CA THR A 32 -8.18 -1.29 -1.03
C THR A 32 -6.89 -0.71 -1.61
N VAL A 33 -5.75 -1.35 -1.35
CA VAL A 33 -4.43 -0.79 -1.69
C VAL A 33 -3.70 -1.63 -2.72
N MET A 34 -3.18 -0.98 -3.76
CA MET A 34 -2.27 -1.57 -4.75
C MET A 34 -0.87 -0.94 -4.60
N ALA A 35 0.10 -1.74 -4.15
CA ALA A 35 1.50 -1.33 -4.10
C ALA A 35 2.20 -1.67 -5.42
N VAL A 36 2.99 -0.74 -5.94
CA VAL A 36 3.77 -0.90 -7.17
C VAL A 36 5.26 -0.76 -6.87
N ALA A 37 6.08 -1.67 -7.36
CA ALA A 37 7.54 -1.60 -7.24
C ALA A 37 8.22 -2.21 -8.48
N ARG A 38 9.54 -2.00 -8.59
CA ARG A 38 10.34 -2.61 -9.67
C ARG A 38 10.67 -4.05 -9.29
N GLY A 39 10.03 -5.00 -9.95
CA GLY A 39 10.20 -6.45 -9.75
C GLY A 39 9.29 -7.04 -8.69
N GLU A 40 8.63 -8.17 -9.03
CA GLU A 40 7.74 -8.91 -8.12
C GLU A 40 8.39 -9.30 -6.76
N PRO A 41 9.67 -9.71 -6.69
CA PRO A 41 10.27 -10.10 -5.41
C PRO A 41 10.28 -8.98 -4.37
N ALA A 42 10.32 -7.71 -4.82
CA ALA A 42 10.26 -6.57 -3.92
C ALA A 42 8.85 -6.34 -3.32
N LEU A 43 7.81 -6.92 -3.91
CA LEU A 43 6.43 -6.91 -3.42
C LEU A 43 6.05 -8.20 -2.67
N ALA A 44 6.81 -9.28 -2.85
CA ALA A 44 6.51 -10.62 -2.36
C ALA A 44 6.48 -10.77 -0.84
N GLU A 45 6.73 -9.71 -0.08
CA GLU A 45 6.85 -9.84 1.36
C GLU A 45 5.52 -10.12 2.08
N ARG A 46 4.33 -9.83 1.50
CA ARG A 46 3.01 -10.28 2.04
C ARG A 46 1.92 -10.34 0.98
N ALA A 47 1.47 -11.56 0.66
CA ALA A 47 0.08 -11.87 0.34
C ALA A 47 -0.61 -12.32 1.64
#